data_AF-A0A946GPS4-F1
#
_entry.id   AF-A0A946GPS4-F1
#
_cell.length_a   1.000
_cell.length_b   1.000
_cell.length_c   1.000
_cell.angle_alpha   90.00
_cell.angle_beta   90.00
_cell.angle_gamma   90.00
#
_symmetry.space_group_name_H-M   'P 1'
#
loop_
_entity.id
_entity.type
_entity.pdbx_description
1 polymer ?
#
loop_
_entity_poly.entity_id
_entity_poly.type
_entity_poly.pdbx_seq_one_letter_code
_entity_poly.pdbx_strand_id
1 'polypeptide(L)' 'MIAHRRLKSAHFWPLAAYALPTLVVGYGFVIPASCIAGLNELTIGYAATVAGAAATYWAGIVTVLRDEEVQP' A
#
# COMPACT_ATOMS: atom_id res chain seq x y z
N MET A 1 13.38 -25.00 -11.83
CA MET A 1 13.06 -23.67 -12.40
C MET A 1 11.66 -23.23 -11.94
N ILE A 2 11.47 -22.91 -10.65
CA ILE A 2 10.15 -22.52 -10.06
C ILE A 2 10.26 -21.24 -9.19
N ALA A 3 11.43 -20.63 -9.07
CA ALA A 3 11.69 -19.58 -8.08
C ALA A 3 11.33 -18.13 -8.51
N HIS A 4 11.33 -17.80 -9.81
CA HIS A 4 11.16 -16.39 -10.24
C HIS A 4 9.76 -15.81 -10.03
N ARG A 5 8.69 -16.61 -10.06
CA ARG A 5 7.31 -16.10 -9.95
C ARG A 5 6.90 -15.74 -8.52
N ARG A 6 7.47 -16.40 -7.51
CA ARG A 6 7.14 -16.13 -6.09
C ARG A 6 7.80 -14.86 -5.56
N LEU A 7 8.98 -14.50 -6.04
CA LEU A 7 9.66 -13.26 -5.63
C LEU A 7 8.88 -12.01 -6.06
N LYS A 8 8.33 -11.97 -7.30
CA LYS A 8 7.51 -10.82 -7.76
C LYS A 8 6.32 -10.52 -6.84
N SER A 9 5.70 -11.55 -6.24
CA SER A 9 4.59 -11.38 -5.30
C SER A 9 5.03 -11.03 -3.87
N ALA A 10 6.22 -11.48 -3.45
CA ALA A 10 6.74 -11.21 -2.10
C ALA A 10 7.07 -9.73 -1.87
N HIS A 11 7.47 -9.00 -2.93
CA HIS A 11 7.74 -7.56 -2.84
C HIS A 11 6.50 -6.73 -2.45
N PHE A 12 5.28 -7.23 -2.69
CA PHE A 12 4.05 -6.57 -2.28
C PHE A 12 3.62 -6.89 -0.84
N TRP A 13 4.26 -7.86 -0.19
CA TRP A 13 3.95 -8.22 1.19
C TRP A 13 4.14 -7.04 2.17
N PRO A 14 5.25 -6.28 2.12
CA PRO A 14 5.42 -5.09 2.95
C PRO A 14 4.34 -4.03 2.71
N LEU A 15 3.90 -3.86 1.45
CA LEU A 15 2.82 -2.93 1.13
C LEU A 15 1.49 -3.36 1.76
N ALA A 16 1.14 -4.64 1.65
CA ALA A 16 -0.07 -5.18 2.27
C ALA A 16 0.02 -5.09 3.81
N ALA A 17 1.18 -5.42 4.37
CA ALA A 17 1.47 -5.35 5.81
C ALA A 17 1.46 -3.91 6.35
N TYR A 18 1.64 -2.90 5.51
CA TYR A 18 1.44 -1.49 5.87
C TYR A 18 -0.02 -1.06 5.68
N ALA A 19 -0.56 -1.24 4.47
CA ALA A 19 -1.85 -0.66 4.08
C ALA A 19 -3.03 -1.31 4.82
N LEU A 20 -3.05 -2.63 4.97
CA LEU A 20 -4.15 -3.32 5.64
C LEU A 20 -4.32 -2.92 7.11
N PRO A 21 -3.31 -3.04 8.00
CA PRO A 21 -3.49 -2.63 9.39
C PRO A 21 -3.77 -1.13 9.50
N THR A 22 -3.17 -0.29 8.65
CA THR A 22 -3.45 1.14 8.60
C THR A 22 -4.93 1.39 8.31
N LEU A 23 -5.48 0.82 7.24
CA LEU A 23 -6.89 0.99 6.90
C LEU A 23 -7.82 0.39 7.97
N VAL A 24 -7.50 -0.79 8.51
CA VAL A 24 -8.31 -1.43 9.55
C VAL A 24 -8.35 -0.58 10.82
N VAL A 25 -7.20 -0.10 11.29
CA VAL A 25 -7.15 0.74 12.50
C VAL A 25 -7.82 2.09 12.24
N GLY A 26 -7.52 2.73 11.12
CA GLY A 26 -8.09 4.03 10.76
C GLY A 26 -9.60 3.99 10.57
N TYR A 27 -10.09 3.21 9.62
CA TYR A 27 -11.52 3.14 9.28
C TYR A 27 -12.34 2.28 10.22
N GLY A 28 -11.74 1.28 10.87
CA GLY A 28 -12.45 0.37 11.76
C GLY A 28 -12.57 0.84 13.20
N PHE A 29 -11.58 1.60 13.70
CA PHE A 29 -11.53 1.98 15.12
C PHE A 29 -11.43 3.49 15.32
N VAL A 30 -10.46 4.15 14.70
CA VAL A 30 -10.13 5.55 15.01
C VAL A 30 -11.18 6.53 14.45
N ILE A 31 -11.49 6.45 13.16
CA ILE A 31 -12.43 7.37 12.50
C ILE A 31 -13.86 7.19 13.06
N PRO A 32 -14.42 5.97 13.22
CA PRO A 32 -15.76 5.79 13.79
C PRO A 32 -15.88 6.27 15.24
N ALA A 33 -14.82 6.16 16.03
CA ALA A 33 -14.80 6.61 17.43
C ALA A 33 -14.51 8.11 17.60
N SER A 34 -14.39 8.85 16.50
CA SER A 34 -14.04 10.27 16.50
C SER A 34 -15.22 11.15 16.07
N CYS A 35 -15.09 12.45 16.30
CA CYS A 35 -16.02 13.48 15.84
C CYS A 35 -16.00 13.69 14.31
N ILE A 36 -15.08 13.05 13.58
CA ILE A 36 -14.96 13.10 12.11
C ILE A 36 -15.51 11.83 11.45
N ALA A 37 -16.42 11.10 12.12
CA ALA A 37 -17.08 9.95 11.53
C ALA A 37 -17.87 10.32 10.26
N GLY A 38 -17.75 9.49 9.21
CA GLY A 38 -18.41 9.69 7.92
C GLY A 38 -17.45 10.10 6.78
N LEU A 39 -18.02 10.37 5.61
CA LEU A 39 -17.27 10.82 4.43
C LEU A 39 -17.11 12.35 4.47
N ASN A 40 -15.92 12.80 4.86
CA ASN A 40 -15.53 14.21 4.91
C ASN A 40 -14.09 14.38 4.41
N GLU A 41 -13.62 15.63 4.38
CA GLU A 41 -12.27 15.98 3.88
C GLU A 41 -11.16 15.24 4.63
N LEU A 42 -11.27 15.02 5.95
CA LEU A 42 -10.25 14.29 6.71
C LEU A 42 -10.26 12.80 6.37
N THR A 43 -11.44 12.20 6.29
CA THR A 43 -11.60 10.78 5.93
C THR A 43 -11.10 10.50 4.51
N ILE A 44 -11.35 11.43 3.59
CA ILE A 44 -10.85 11.35 2.20
C ILE A 44 -9.34 11.60 2.16
N GLY A 45 -8.85 12.60 2.89
CA GLY A 45 -7.42 12.91 3.00
C GLY A 45 -6.63 11.72 3.54
N TYR A 46 -7.15 11.03 4.55
CA TYR A 46 -6.57 9.80 5.07
C TYR A 46 -6.45 8.70 4.00
N ALA A 47 -7.54 8.42 3.27
CA ALA A 47 -7.51 7.47 2.15
C ALA A 47 -6.48 7.87 1.09
N ALA A 48 -6.46 9.15 0.71
CA ALA A 48 -5.54 9.67 -0.29
C ALA A 48 -4.08 9.52 0.14
N THR A 49 -3.76 9.73 1.42
CA THR A 49 -2.41 9.50 1.96
C THR A 49 -2.01 8.02 1.86
N VAL A 50 -2.87 7.10 2.29
CA VAL A 50 -2.56 5.65 2.22
C VAL A 50 -2.43 5.19 0.76
N ALA A 51 -3.31 5.65 -0.12
CA ALA A 51 -3.27 5.35 -1.54
C ALA A 51 -2.01 5.92 -2.22
N GLY A 52 -1.62 7.15 -1.88
CA GLY A 52 -0.40 7.78 -2.38
C GLY A 52 0.85 7.00 -1.98
N ALA A 53 0.97 6.63 -0.69
CA ALA A 53 2.06 5.80 -0.21
C ALA A 53 2.11 4.45 -0.94
N ALA A 54 0.96 3.82 -1.17
CA ALA A 54 0.87 2.57 -1.91
C ALA A 54 1.30 2.71 -3.36
N ALA A 55 0.87 3.77 -4.04
CA ALA A 55 1.24 4.05 -5.42
C ALA A 55 2.75 4.31 -5.56
N THR A 56 3.35 5.08 -4.64
CA THR A 56 4.80 5.35 -4.65
C THR A 56 5.62 4.08 -4.42
N TYR A 57 5.21 3.24 -3.47
CA TYR A 57 5.87 1.95 -3.21
C TYR A 57 5.77 1.01 -4.43
N TRP A 58 4.58 0.94 -5.04
CA TRP A 58 4.38 0.18 -6.28
C TRP A 58 5.30 0.67 -7.40
N ALA A 59 5.36 1.99 -7.60
CA ALA A 59 6.24 2.59 -8.61
C ALA A 59 7.71 2.21 -8.38
N GLY A 60 8.18 2.23 -7.12
CA GLY A 60 9.53 1.80 -6.75
C GLY A 60 9.81 0.34 -7.09
N ILE A 61 8.88 -0.58 -6.79
CA ILE A 61 9.01 -1.99 -7.19
C ILE A 61 9.11 -2.12 -8.71
N VAL A 62 8.22 -1.46 -9.45
CA VAL A 62 8.20 -1.53 -10.91
C VAL A 62 9.52 -1.01 -11.50
N THR A 63 10.12 0.03 -10.91
CA THR A 63 11.42 0.54 -11.37
C THR A 63 12.54 -0.47 -11.18
N VAL A 64 12.62 -1.13 -10.02
CA VAL A 64 13.67 -2.12 -9.73
C VAL A 64 13.50 -3.38 -10.57
N LEU A 65 12.27 -3.91 -10.66
CA LEU A 65 12.01 -5.12 -11.44
C LEU A 65 12.26 -4.94 -12.94
N ARG A 66 12.08 -3.72 -13.46
CA ARG A 66 12.42 -3.39 -14.86
C ARG A 66 13.93 -3.35 -15.10
N ASP A 67 14.70 -2.88 -14.13
CA ASP A 67 16.17 -2.83 -14.23
C ASP A 67 16.78 -4.24 -14.21
N GLU A 68 16.26 -5.13 -13.35
CA GLU A 68 16.68 -6.54 -13.31
C GLU A 68 16.37 -7.31 -14.61
N GLU A 69 15.34 -6.93 -15.36
CA GLU A 69 15.04 -7.54 -16.68
C GLU A 69 15.99 -7.06 -17.80
N VAL A 70 16.72 -5.95 -17.59
CA VAL A 70 17.62 -5.34 -18.57
C VAL A 70 19.08 -5.77 -18.38
N GLN A 71 19.49 -6.20 -17.18
CA GLN A 71 20.84 -6.71 -16.92
C GLN A 71 20.96 -8.21 -17.31
N PRO A 72 21.83 -8.59 -18.28
CA PRO A 72 22.08 -9.98 -18.69
C PRO A 72 22.96 -10.77 -17.72
#